data_AF-A0A519LNL6-F1
#
_entry.id   AF-A0A519LNL6-F1
#
_cell.length_a   1.000
_cell.length_b   1.000
_cell.length_c   1.000
_cell.angle_alpha   90.00
_cell.angle_beta   90.00
_cell.angle_gamma   90.00
#
_symmetry.space_group_name_H-M   'P 1'
#
loop_
_entity.id
_entity.type
_entity.pdbx_description
1 polymer ?
#
loop_
_entity_poly.entity_id
_entity_poly.type
_entity_poly.pdbx_seq_one_letter_code
_entity_poly.pdbx_strand_id
1 'polypeptide(L)'
;NEVEQSTYNFEHSDADFLFTAFNAHEKQAKYLMEQQLALPAYEQVLKAAHSFNLLDARGAISVTERAAYIGRIRNLARAVAQSYYESRERLGFPMAPREWVEQMAKKAA
;
A
#
# COMPACT_ATOMS: atom_id res chain seq x y z
N ASN A 1 -15.19 -18.38 -12.74
CA ASN A 1 -14.14 -17.38 -12.46
C ASN A 1 -14.15 -16.21 -13.43
N GLU A 2 -13.60 -16.29 -14.65
CA GLU A 2 -13.40 -15.10 -15.52
C GLU A 2 -14.68 -14.34 -15.88
N VAL A 3 -15.76 -15.06 -16.24
CA VAL A 3 -17.06 -14.45 -16.54
C VAL A 3 -17.61 -13.73 -15.32
N GLU A 4 -17.69 -14.42 -14.18
CA GLU A 4 -18.24 -13.88 -12.93
C GLU A 4 -17.44 -12.65 -12.42
N GLN A 5 -16.11 -12.73 -12.45
CA GLN A 5 -15.24 -11.65 -12.02
C GLN A 5 -15.34 -10.43 -12.92
N SER A 6 -15.44 -10.63 -14.24
CA SER A 6 -15.64 -9.54 -15.19
C SER A 6 -16.98 -8.84 -14.95
N THR A 7 -18.06 -9.61 -14.84
CA THR A 7 -19.39 -9.06 -14.54
C THR A 7 -19.39 -8.28 -13.22
N TYR A 8 -18.75 -8.81 -12.18
CA TYR A 8 -18.59 -8.07 -10.92
C TYR A 8 -17.81 -6.76 -11.12
N ASN A 9 -16.62 -6.81 -11.69
CA ASN A 9 -15.73 -5.65 -11.81
C ASN A 9 -16.36 -4.51 -12.63
N PHE A 10 -16.97 -4.84 -13.77
CA PHE A 10 -17.47 -3.84 -14.73
C PHE A 10 -18.91 -3.39 -14.46
N GLU A 11 -19.75 -4.25 -13.87
CA GLU A 11 -21.20 -4.00 -13.81
C GLU A 11 -21.72 -3.86 -12.37
N HIS A 12 -21.30 -4.74 -11.46
CA HIS A 12 -21.92 -4.88 -10.14
C HIS A 12 -21.10 -4.37 -8.94
N SER A 13 -19.83 -4.00 -9.12
CA SER A 13 -19.03 -3.47 -8.01
C SER A 13 -19.60 -2.13 -7.52
N ASP A 14 -19.71 -1.98 -6.19
CA ASP A 14 -20.28 -0.82 -5.52
C ASP A 14 -19.22 0.28 -5.38
N ALA A 15 -19.33 1.33 -6.19
CA ALA A 15 -18.37 2.43 -6.22
C ALA A 15 -18.33 3.22 -4.90
N ASP A 16 -19.46 3.47 -4.25
CA ASP A 16 -19.53 4.24 -3.01
C ASP A 16 -18.84 3.50 -1.85
N PHE A 17 -19.09 2.20 -1.77
CA PHE A 17 -18.36 1.32 -0.86
C PHE A 17 -16.86 1.35 -1.16
N LEU A 18 -16.45 1.20 -2.43
CA LEU A 18 -15.05 1.13 -2.80
C LEU A 18 -14.29 2.45 -2.55
N PHE A 19 -14.92 3.61 -2.76
CA PHE A 19 -14.35 4.91 -2.38
C PHE A 19 -14.15 5.01 -0.86
N THR A 20 -15.14 4.57 -0.09
CA THR A 20 -15.06 4.51 1.37
C THR A 20 -13.93 3.58 1.81
N ALA A 21 -13.85 2.38 1.22
CA ALA A 21 -12.83 1.39 1.51
C ALA A 21 -11.43 1.91 1.19
N PHE A 22 -11.22 2.54 0.03
CA PHE A 22 -9.94 3.15 -0.34
C PHE A 22 -9.47 4.14 0.74
N ASN A 23 -10.34 5.08 1.12
CA ASN A 23 -10.01 6.11 2.11
C ASN A 23 -9.76 5.52 3.51
N ALA A 24 -10.55 4.51 3.90
CA ALA A 24 -10.38 3.81 5.17
C ALA A 24 -9.05 3.05 5.23
N HIS A 25 -8.69 2.32 4.16
CA HIS A 25 -7.43 1.61 4.06
C HIS A 25 -6.23 2.57 4.04
N GLU A 26 -6.31 3.69 3.32
CA GLU A 26 -5.27 4.72 3.36
C GLU A 26 -5.08 5.27 4.78
N LYS A 27 -6.18 5.64 5.46
CA LYS A 27 -6.13 6.15 6.84
C LYS A 27 -5.53 5.11 7.79
N GLN A 28 -5.95 3.86 7.68
CA GLN A 28 -5.48 2.79 8.55
C GLN A 28 -4.01 2.46 8.30
N ALA A 29 -3.55 2.47 7.04
CA ALA A 29 -2.14 2.30 6.70
C ALA A 29 -1.27 3.36 7.41
N LYS A 30 -1.68 4.64 7.34
CA LYS A 30 -0.97 5.75 8.00
C LYS A 30 -0.91 5.57 9.52
N TYR A 31 -2.06 5.29 10.14
CA TYR A 31 -2.12 5.02 11.58
C TYR A 31 -1.21 3.85 12.01
N LEU A 32 -1.22 2.74 11.27
CA LEU A 32 -0.39 1.57 11.60
C LEU A 32 1.11 1.85 11.45
N MET A 33 1.52 2.69 10.50
CA MET A 33 2.91 3.14 10.39
C MET A 33 3.34 3.97 11.60
N GLU A 34 2.47 4.83 12.13
CA GLU A 34 2.73 5.60 13.38
C GLU A 34 2.91 4.67 14.58
N GLN A 35 2.17 3.56 14.62
CA GLN A 35 2.31 2.51 15.64
C GLN A 35 3.49 1.56 15.39
N GLN A 36 4.34 1.84 14.40
CA GLN A 36 5.47 1.00 14.00
C GLN A 36 5.10 -0.42 13.55
N LEU A 37 3.86 -0.61 13.07
CA LEU A 37 3.32 -1.89 12.58
C LEU A 37 3.39 -1.96 11.05
N ALA A 38 4.61 -2.01 10.51
CA ALA A 38 4.85 -1.90 9.06
C ALA A 38 4.20 -3.01 8.22
N LEU A 39 4.21 -4.27 8.68
CA LEU A 39 3.61 -5.38 7.93
C LEU A 39 2.07 -5.25 7.87
N PRO A 40 1.34 -5.03 8.98
CA PRO A 40 -0.09 -4.70 8.91
C PRO A 40 -0.40 -3.45 8.08
N ALA A 41 0.46 -2.43 8.12
CA ALA A 41 0.29 -1.25 7.28
C ALA A 41 0.37 -1.61 5.78
N TYR A 42 1.29 -2.50 5.39
CA TYR A 42 1.45 -2.94 4.01
C TYR A 42 0.20 -3.66 3.49
N GLU A 43 -0.43 -4.51 4.32
CA GLU A 43 -1.71 -5.15 3.99
C GLU A 43 -2.82 -4.12 3.68
N GLN A 44 -2.85 -2.99 4.40
CA GLN A 44 -3.79 -1.90 4.10
C GLN A 44 -3.46 -1.20 2.77
N VAL A 45 -2.17 -1.04 2.42
CA VAL A 45 -1.77 -0.50 1.11
C VAL A 45 -2.23 -1.41 -0.03
N LEU A 46 -2.09 -2.73 0.12
CA LEU A 46 -2.58 -3.70 -0.87
C LEU A 46 -4.10 -3.61 -1.06
N LYS A 47 -4.85 -3.49 0.03
CA LYS A 47 -6.31 -3.33 -0.02
C LYS A 47 -6.72 -2.02 -0.68
N ALA A 48 -6.06 -0.90 -0.35
CA ALA A 48 -6.30 0.38 -1.01
C ALA A 48 -6.02 0.29 -2.53
N ALA A 49 -4.91 -0.33 -2.93
CA ALA A 49 -4.58 -0.54 -4.34
C ALA A 49 -5.62 -1.41 -5.05
N HIS A 50 -6.12 -2.46 -4.39
CA HIS A 50 -7.18 -3.30 -4.95
C HIS A 50 -8.51 -2.55 -5.10
N SER A 51 -8.94 -1.78 -4.09
CA SER A 51 -10.15 -0.94 -4.19
C SER A 51 -10.04 0.06 -5.35
N PHE A 52 -8.86 0.67 -5.54
CA PHE A 52 -8.60 1.53 -6.71
C PHE A 52 -8.77 0.76 -8.02
N ASN A 53 -8.20 -0.43 -8.17
CA ASN A 53 -8.34 -1.21 -9.41
C ASN A 53 -9.80 -1.54 -9.74
N LEU A 54 -10.63 -1.82 -8.72
CA LEU A 54 -12.06 -2.07 -8.91
C LEU A 54 -12.81 -0.80 -9.32
N LEU A 55 -12.56 0.33 -8.64
CA LEU A 55 -13.14 1.63 -9.02
C LEU A 55 -12.78 2.01 -10.46
N ASP A 56 -11.54 1.71 -10.83
CA ASP A 56 -10.99 1.98 -12.14
C ASP A 56 -11.64 1.13 -13.23
N ALA A 57 -11.77 -0.18 -13.00
CA ALA A 57 -12.49 -1.08 -13.89
C ALA A 57 -13.97 -0.70 -14.01
N ARG A 58 -14.60 -0.25 -12.92
CA ARG A 58 -16.00 0.18 -12.89
C ARG A 58 -16.26 1.46 -13.70
N GLY A 59 -15.21 2.18 -14.09
CA GLY A 59 -15.30 3.48 -14.75
C GLY A 59 -15.72 4.61 -13.80
N ALA A 60 -15.57 4.41 -12.49
CA ALA A 60 -16.00 5.37 -11.46
C ALA A 60 -14.97 6.50 -11.24
N ILE A 61 -13.80 6.44 -11.87
CA ILE A 61 -12.71 7.40 -11.72
C ILE A 61 -12.35 7.97 -13.10
N SER A 62 -12.29 9.30 -13.21
CA SER A 62 -11.83 9.99 -14.42
C SER A 62 -10.31 9.84 -14.64
N VAL A 63 -9.83 10.17 -15.85
CA VAL A 63 -8.39 10.14 -16.17
C VAL A 63 -7.57 11.02 -15.22
N THR A 64 -8.08 12.21 -14.87
CA THR A 64 -7.40 13.13 -13.94
C THR A 64 -7.36 12.55 -12.52
N GLU A 65 -8.48 12.00 -12.04
CA GLU A 65 -8.54 11.39 -10.71
C GLU A 65 -7.65 10.14 -10.62
N ARG A 66 -7.57 9.34 -11.69
CA ARG A 66 -6.71 8.15 -11.76
C ARG A 66 -5.26 8.49 -11.42
N ALA A 67 -4.72 9.56 -11.99
CA ALA A 67 -3.36 10.00 -11.70
C ALA A 67 -3.18 10.36 -10.21
N ALA A 68 -4.17 11.01 -9.60
CA ALA A 68 -4.15 11.36 -8.19
C ALA A 68 -4.19 10.12 -7.27
N TYR A 69 -5.06 9.15 -7.55
CA TYR A 69 -5.14 7.89 -6.80
C TYR A 69 -3.82 7.09 -6.90
N ILE A 70 -3.23 6.98 -8.10
CA ILE A 70 -1.92 6.35 -8.28
C ILE A 70 -0.85 7.07 -7.46
N GLY A 71 -0.87 8.41 -7.41
CA GLY A 71 0.02 9.20 -6.57
C GLY A 71 -0.11 8.87 -5.09
N ARG A 72 -1.35 8.79 -4.57
CA ARG A 72 -1.64 8.41 -3.18
C ARG A 72 -1.13 7.00 -2.84
N ILE A 73 -1.42 6.01 -3.68
CA ILE A 73 -0.95 4.62 -3.49
C ILE A 73 0.58 4.57 -3.49
N ARG A 74 1.23 5.26 -4.44
CA ARG A 74 2.70 5.30 -4.52
C ARG A 74 3.32 5.91 -3.26
N ASN A 75 2.73 6.97 -2.73
CA ASN A 75 3.22 7.61 -1.50
C ASN A 75 3.04 6.69 -0.29
N LEU A 76 1.91 5.99 -0.17
CA LEU A 76 1.71 4.96 0.86
C LEU A 76 2.74 3.84 0.76
N ALA A 77 2.96 3.30 -0.44
CA ALA A 77 3.92 2.22 -0.67
C ALA A 77 5.36 2.62 -0.29
N ARG A 78 5.76 3.86 -0.60
CA ARG A 78 7.06 4.40 -0.17
C ARG A 78 7.16 4.55 1.35
N ALA A 79 6.14 5.12 1.97
CA ALA A 79 6.11 5.33 3.42
C ALA A 79 6.17 3.99 4.18
N VAL A 80 5.43 2.96 3.73
CA VAL A 80 5.45 1.65 4.39
C VAL A 80 6.75 0.90 4.17
N ALA A 81 7.39 1.05 3.01
CA ALA A 81 8.73 0.52 2.78
C ALA A 81 9.76 1.16 3.72
N GLN A 82 9.69 2.47 3.92
CA GLN A 82 10.53 3.20 4.87
C GLN A 82 10.27 2.73 6.32
N SER A 83 9.00 2.63 6.73
CA SER A 83 8.61 2.12 8.05
C SER A 83 9.12 0.68 8.29
N TYR A 84 9.05 -0.17 7.26
CA TYR A 84 9.59 -1.53 7.31
C TYR A 84 11.11 -1.53 7.48
N TYR A 85 11.82 -0.74 6.68
CA TYR A 85 13.27 -0.57 6.77
C TYR A 85 13.69 -0.17 8.19
N GLU A 86 13.07 0.88 8.75
CA GLU A 86 13.34 1.36 10.10
C GLU A 86 13.06 0.28 11.16
N SER A 87 12.01 -0.53 10.97
CA SER A 87 11.75 -1.65 11.88
C SER A 87 12.84 -2.72 11.82
N ARG A 88 13.44 -2.95 10.64
CA ARG A 88 14.56 -3.90 10.50
C ARG A 88 15.83 -3.29 11.09
N GLU A 89 16.07 -2.01 10.89
CA GLU A 89 17.20 -1.26 11.44
C GLU A 89 17.20 -1.30 12.98
N ARG A 90 16.06 -1.04 13.63
CA ARG A 90 15.92 -1.15 15.10
C ARG A 90 16.26 -2.53 15.66
N LEU A 91 16.13 -3.57 14.84
CA LEU A 91 16.45 -4.96 15.18
C LEU A 91 17.85 -5.38 14.72
N GLY A 92 18.66 -4.45 14.16
CA GLY A 92 19.98 -4.75 13.62
C GLY A 92 19.96 -5.59 12.34
N PHE A 93 18.92 -5.45 11.52
CA PHE A 93 18.68 -6.18 10.27
C PHE A 93 18.78 -7.71 10.42
N PRO A 94 17.90 -8.35 11.20
CA PRO A 94 18.06 -9.75 11.63
C PRO A 94 18.06 -10.80 10.50
N MET A 95 17.60 -10.44 9.30
CA MET A 95 17.55 -11.33 8.13
C MET A 95 18.58 -10.96 7.05
N ALA A 96 19.37 -9.91 7.26
CA ALA A 96 20.41 -9.51 6.32
C ALA A 96 21.73 -10.27 6.63
N PRO A 97 22.53 -10.61 5.61
CA PRO A 97 23.90 -11.09 5.82
C PRO A 97 24.70 -10.11 6.67
N ARG A 98 25.42 -10.61 7.69
CA ARG A 98 26.18 -9.77 8.62
C ARG A 98 27.17 -8.84 7.93
N GLU A 99 27.85 -9.35 6.90
CA GLU A 99 28.77 -8.58 6.06
C GLU A 99 28.12 -7.35 5.43
N TRP A 100 26.85 -7.44 5.00
CA TRP A 100 26.12 -6.30 4.41
C TRP A 100 25.80 -5.25 5.47
N VAL A 101 25.37 -5.68 6.65
CA VAL A 101 25.06 -4.78 7.78
C VAL A 101 26.30 -4.01 8.23
N GLU A 102 27.44 -4.68 8.33
CA GLU A 102 28.71 -4.07 8.70
C GLU A 102 29.18 -3.03 7.66
N GLN A 103 28.99 -3.30 6.37
CA GLN A 103 29.29 -2.34 5.30
C GLN A 103 28.39 -1.10 5.36
N MET A 104 27.11 -1.25 5.73
CA MET A 104 26.19 -0.12 5.89
C MET A 104 26.60 0.81 7.02
N ALA A 105 27.00 0.26 8.18
CA ALA A 105 27.45 1.05 9.32
C ALA A 105 28.71 1.88 9.00
N LYS A 106 29.65 1.30 8.23
CA LYS A 106 30.87 1.99 7.78
C LYS A 106 30.62 3.15 6.81
N LYS A 107 29.50 3.13 6.06
CA LYS A 107 29.15 4.20 5.10
C LYS A 107 28.49 5.41 5.76
N ALA A 108 27.96 5.24 6.97
CA ALA A 108 27.28 6.29 7.73
C ALA A 108 28.22 7.05 8.70
N ALA A 109 29.44 6.55 8.93
CA ALA A 109 30.50 7.17 9.73
C ALA A 109 31.50 7.92 8.84
#